data_AF-A0A8E8EY32-F1
#
_entry.id   AF-A0A8E8EY32-F1
#
_cell.length_a   1.000
_cell.length_b   1.000
_cell.length_c   1.000
_cell.angle_alpha   90.00
_cell.angle_beta   90.00
_cell.angle_gamma   90.00
#
_symmetry.space_group_name_H-M   'P 1'
#
loop_
_entity.id
_entity.type
_entity.pdbx_description
1 polymer ?
#
loop_
_entity_poly.entity_id
_entity_poly.type
_entity_poly.pdbx_seq_one_letter_code
_entity_poly.pdbx_strand_id
1 'polypeptide(L)' 'MRPKYDCDGEEVYECFECGRRTDSPGECDCGGELRHIGRSRDL' A
#
# COMPACT_ATOMS: atom_id res chain seq x y z
N MET A 1 -1.93 -30.25 -5.13
CA MET A 1 -2.32 -29.21 -4.15
C MET A 1 -1.80 -27.87 -4.66
N ARG A 2 -2.65 -26.87 -4.82
CA ARG A 2 -2.23 -25.52 -5.22
C ARG A 2 -2.03 -24.72 -3.91
N PRO A 3 -0.84 -24.19 -3.62
CA PRO A 3 -0.64 -23.42 -2.40
C PRO A 3 -1.51 -22.16 -2.49
N LYS A 4 -2.41 -22.00 -1.51
CA LYS A 4 -3.04 -20.72 -1.24
C LYS A 4 -1.94 -19.85 -0.66
N TYR A 5 -1.27 -19.10 -1.51
CA TYR A 5 -0.56 -17.93 -1.02
C TYR A 5 -1.68 -16.93 -0.70
N ASP A 6 -2.12 -16.93 0.55
CA ASP A 6 -2.69 -15.74 1.16
C ASP A 6 -1.60 -14.69 0.98
N CYS A 7 -1.82 -13.79 0.02
CA CYS A 7 -1.03 -12.58 -0.10
C CYS A 7 -1.39 -11.71 1.10
N ASP A 8 -0.95 -12.12 2.29
CA ASP A 8 -0.76 -11.29 3.47
C ASP A 8 0.47 -10.41 3.20
N GLY A 9 0.45 -9.75 2.04
CA GLY A 9 1.41 -8.71 1.69
C GLY A 9 0.82 -7.47 2.28
N GLU A 10 1.38 -7.03 3.40
CA GLU A 10 1.09 -5.76 4.07
C GLU A 10 0.60 -4.72 3.05
N GLU A 11 -0.68 -4.35 3.14
CA GLU A 11 -1.35 -3.48 2.17
C GLU A 11 -0.81 -2.06 2.33
N VAL A 12 0.35 -1.79 1.73
CA VAL A 12 0.95 -0.47 1.78
C VAL A 12 0.31 0.41 0.72
N TYR A 13 -0.12 1.60 1.14
CA TYR A 13 -0.61 2.68 0.31
C TYR A 13 0.38 3.83 0.37
N GLU A 14 0.56 4.51 -0.76
CA GLU A 14 1.41 5.71 -0.84
C GLU A 14 0.64 6.86 -1.49
N CYS A 15 0.82 8.05 -0.92
CA CYS A 15 0.25 9.27 -1.46
C CYS A 15 1.11 9.79 -2.62
N PHE A 16 0.49 10.05 -3.77
CA PHE A 16 1.19 10.57 -4.95
C PHE A 16 1.62 12.04 -4.80
N GLU A 17 0.91 12.81 -3.96
CA GLU A 17 1.14 14.24 -3.77
C GLU A 17 2.28 14.52 -2.78
N CYS A 18 2.34 13.78 -1.67
CA CYS A 18 3.30 14.02 -0.59
C CYS A 18 4.31 12.89 -0.34
N GLY A 19 4.13 11.72 -0.99
CA GLY A 19 5.01 10.55 -0.83
C GLY A 19 4.87 9.83 0.51
N ARG A 20 3.84 10.15 1.32
CA ARG A 20 3.60 9.47 2.61
C ARG A 20 3.09 8.05 2.37
N ARG A 21 3.67 7.07 3.10
CA ARG A 21 3.23 5.67 3.10
C ARG A 21 2.36 5.37 4.33
N THR A 22 1.32 4.58 4.15
CA THR A 22 0.40 4.13 5.20
C THR A 22 -0.01 2.69 4.93
N ASP A 23 -0.17 1.89 5.97
CA ASP A 23 -0.71 0.53 5.91
C ASP A 23 -2.25 0.49 5.91
N SER A 24 -2.89 1.64 6.12
CA SER A 24 -4.34 1.76 6.22
C SER A 24 -4.95 2.38 4.96
N PRO A 25 -6.00 1.76 4.37
CA PRO A 25 -6.74 2.34 3.25
C PRO A 25 -7.49 3.60 3.71
N GLY A 26 -7.44 4.66 2.90
CA GLY A 26 -8.13 5.92 3.21
C GLY A 26 -7.74 7.07 2.29
N GLU A 27 -7.87 8.28 2.81
CA GLU A 27 -7.36 9.51 2.18
C GLU A 27 -6.11 9.98 2.92
N CYS A 28 -5.13 10.51 2.20
CA CYS A 28 -3.97 11.13 2.84
C CYS A 28 -4.43 12.36 3.64
N ASP A 29 -3.81 12.60 4.80
CA ASP A 29 -3.98 13.83 5.59
C ASP A 29 -3.73 15.12 4.79
N CYS A 30 -3.00 15.00 3.68
CA CYS A 30 -2.72 16.05 2.72
C CYS A 30 -3.83 16.28 1.68
N GLY A 31 -4.91 15.49 1.68
CA GLY A 31 -5.96 15.47 0.66
C GLY A 31 -5.59 14.74 -0.64
N GLY A 32 -4.41 14.11 -0.68
CA GLY A 32 -3.93 13.37 -1.85
C GLY A 32 -4.49 11.95 -1.92
N GLU A 33 -4.60 11.44 -3.15
CA GLU A 33 -5.05 10.07 -3.41
C GLU A 33 -4.00 9.05 -2.95
N LEU A 34 -4.44 8.12 -2.09
CA LEU A 34 -3.63 7.00 -1.61
C LEU A 34 -3.75 5.84 -2.61
N ARG A 35 -2.60 5.43 -3.15
CA ARG A 35 -2.53 4.35 -4.12
C ARG A 35 -1.94 3.11 -3.47
N HIS A 36 -2.62 1.98 -3.62
CA HIS A 36 -2.11 0.70 -3.16
C HIS A 36 -0.86 0.33 -3.98
N ILE A 37 0.29 0.31 -3.33
CA ILE A 37 1.58 -0.04 -3.95
C ILE A 37 1.97 -1.49 -3.65
N GLY A 38 1.24 -2.17 -2.76
CA GLY A 38 1.58 -3.53 -2.32
C GLY A 38 2.97 -3.58 -1.70
N ARG A 39 3.38 -4.77 -1.22
CA ARG A 39 4.66 -4.97 -0.52
C ARG A 39 5.79 -4.25 -1.28
N SER A 40 6.42 -3.28 -0.61
CA SER A 40 7.63 -2.62 -1.13
C SER A 40 8.61 -3.73 -1.45
N ARG A 41 8.75 -4.04 -2.75
CA ARG A 41 9.72 -5.02 -3.19
C ARG A 41 11.04 -4.31 -3.08
N ASP A 42 11.67 -4.43 -1.91
CA ASP A 42 13.02 -3.97 -1.65
C ASP A 42 13.88 -4.35 -2.85
N LEU A 43 14.40 -3.30 -3.48
CA LEU A 43 15.25 -3.35 -4.67
C LEU A 43 16.58 -4.03 -4.34
#